data_AF-A0A956F965-F1
#
_entry.id   AF-A0A956F965-F1
#
_cell.length_a   1.000
_cell.length_b   1.000
_cell.length_c   1.000
_cell.angle_alpha   90.00
_cell.angle_beta   90.00
_cell.angle_gamma   90.00
#
_symmetry.space_group_name_H-M   'P 1'
#
loop_
_entity.id
_entity.type
_entity.pdbx_description
1 polymer ?
#
loop_
_entity_poly.entity_id
_entity_poly.type
_entity_poly.pdbx_seq_one_letter_code
_entity_poly.pdbx_strand_id
1 'polypeptide(L)'
;MSTEAERERLTYDEVDLVLRRATELQHGDPSGQGTFSLAEVERLGGEIGLAPDAVRTALVQVRSGALVPVGTSAPTLADRLIGPTQVVAQRRVRGPREDVWNRLGSAMREQLFRVRRNFGERVQWERSAGILSQ
;
A
#
# COMPACT_ATOMS: atom_id res chain seq x y z
N MET A 1 -21.37 7.77 39.43
CA MET A 1 -21.83 7.13 38.19
C MET A 1 -20.94 7.57 37.02
N SER A 2 -19.63 7.33 37.06
CA SER A 2 -18.70 7.87 36.02
C SER A 2 -17.57 6.92 35.62
N THR A 3 -17.65 5.63 35.93
CA THR A 3 -16.50 4.71 35.84
C THR A 3 -16.58 3.66 34.73
N GLU A 4 -17.64 3.64 33.92
CA GLU A 4 -17.81 2.63 32.87
C GLU A 4 -17.38 3.17 31.48
N ALA A 5 -17.73 4.41 31.16
CA ALA A 5 -17.33 5.08 29.91
C ALA A 5 -15.82 5.38 29.79
N GLU A 6 -15.07 5.38 30.90
CA GLU A 6 -13.61 5.58 30.90
C GLU A 6 -12.83 4.26 30.69
N ARG A 7 -13.49 3.11 30.86
CA ARG A 7 -12.87 1.78 30.71
C ARG A 7 -12.82 1.27 29.27
N GLU A 8 -13.44 1.96 28.33
CA GLU A 8 -13.57 1.51 26.94
C GLU A 8 -12.96 2.51 25.95
N ARG A 9 -11.84 3.13 26.34
CA ARG A 9 -11.02 3.87 25.38
C ARG A 9 -10.07 2.88 24.71
N LEU A 10 -10.43 2.45 23.51
CA LEU A 10 -9.55 1.66 22.67
C LEU A 10 -8.43 2.55 22.14
N THR A 11 -7.21 2.04 22.20
CA THR A 11 -6.08 2.62 21.50
C THR A 11 -6.29 2.50 19.99
N TYR A 12 -5.58 3.32 19.21
CA TYR A 12 -5.66 3.28 17.75
C TYR A 12 -5.32 1.88 17.19
N ASP A 13 -4.32 1.21 17.76
CA ASP A 13 -3.90 -0.13 17.36
C ASP A 13 -4.96 -1.20 17.68
N GLU A 14 -5.66 -1.07 18.80
CA GLU A 14 -6.78 -1.95 19.14
C GLU A 14 -7.97 -1.76 18.20
N VAL A 15 -8.27 -0.51 17.82
CA VAL A 15 -9.32 -0.21 16.82
C VAL A 15 -8.98 -0.85 15.47
N ASP A 16 -7.74 -0.70 14.99
CA ASP A 16 -7.31 -1.30 13.73
C ASP A 16 -7.43 -2.83 13.75
N LEU A 17 -7.01 -3.46 14.86
CA LEU A 17 -7.10 -4.91 15.03
C LEU A 17 -8.56 -5.41 15.04
N VAL A 18 -9.44 -4.70 15.74
CA VAL A 18 -10.88 -5.04 15.80
C VAL A 18 -11.53 -4.87 14.43
N LEU A 19 -11.28 -3.76 13.72
CA LEU A 19 -11.85 -3.51 12.40
C LEU A 19 -11.37 -4.54 11.37
N ARG A 20 -10.08 -4.89 11.39
CA ARG A 20 -9.54 -5.96 10.55
C ARG A 20 -10.22 -7.29 10.83
N ARG A 21 -10.36 -7.67 12.11
CA ARG A 21 -11.00 -8.94 12.49
C ARG A 21 -12.49 -8.98 12.15
N ALA A 22 -13.21 -7.89 12.35
CA ALA A 22 -14.62 -7.77 11.97
C ALA A 22 -14.79 -7.95 10.45
N THR A 23 -13.89 -7.34 9.67
CA THR A 23 -13.84 -7.48 8.22
C THR A 23 -13.60 -8.95 7.82
N GLU A 24 -12.64 -9.64 8.42
CA GLU A 24 -12.40 -11.07 8.18
C GLU A 24 -13.62 -11.94 8.49
N LEU A 25 -14.31 -11.68 9.61
CA LEU A 25 -15.52 -12.41 10.01
C LEU A 25 -16.67 -12.20 9.01
N GLN A 26 -16.82 -10.97 8.48
CA GLN A 26 -17.83 -10.65 7.47
C GLN A 26 -17.53 -11.31 6.11
N HIS A 27 -16.25 -11.41 5.72
CA HIS A 27 -15.83 -12.05 4.46
C HIS A 27 -15.87 -13.59 4.51
N GLY A 28 -16.04 -14.19 5.69
CA GLY A 28 -16.29 -15.63 5.84
C GLY A 28 -17.67 -16.07 5.34
N ASP A 29 -18.58 -15.12 5.08
CA ASP A 29 -19.86 -15.35 4.42
C ASP A 29 -19.71 -15.12 2.90
N PRO A 30 -19.81 -16.15 2.05
CA PRO A 30 -19.56 -16.05 0.60
C PRO A 30 -20.55 -15.17 -0.16
N SER A 31 -21.58 -14.63 0.50
CA SER A 31 -22.58 -13.73 -0.10
C SER A 31 -22.11 -12.26 -0.21
N GLY A 32 -21.03 -11.87 0.46
CA GLY A 32 -20.56 -10.48 0.53
C GLY A 32 -19.52 -10.09 -0.52
N GLN A 33 -19.78 -10.28 -1.82
CA GLN A 33 -18.93 -9.77 -2.90
C GLN A 33 -19.54 -8.49 -3.49
N GLY A 34 -19.40 -7.38 -2.76
CA GLY A 34 -19.82 -6.06 -3.22
C GLY A 34 -18.65 -5.27 -3.82
N THR A 35 -18.85 -4.68 -4.99
CA THR A 35 -18.00 -3.57 -5.46
C THR A 35 -18.51 -2.28 -4.81
N PHE A 36 -17.59 -1.43 -4.35
CA PHE A 36 -17.92 -0.10 -3.83
C PHE A 36 -17.42 0.97 -4.79
N SER A 37 -18.28 1.94 -5.10
CA SER A 37 -17.88 3.17 -5.77
C SER A 37 -17.12 4.09 -4.80
N LEU A 38 -16.28 5.00 -5.33
CA LEU A 38 -15.56 5.98 -4.50
C LEU A 38 -16.54 6.83 -3.66
N ALA A 39 -17.68 7.21 -4.22
CA ALA A 39 -18.69 7.99 -3.50
C ALA A 39 -19.26 7.23 -2.30
N GLU A 40 -19.47 5.91 -2.42
CA GLU A 40 -19.92 5.09 -1.29
C GLU A 40 -18.86 4.99 -0.20
N VAL A 41 -17.58 4.84 -0.58
CA VAL A 41 -16.46 4.80 0.38
C VAL A 41 -16.28 6.14 1.09
N GLU A 42 -16.42 7.27 0.39
CA GLU A 42 -16.39 8.60 1.00
C GLU A 42 -17.54 8.82 1.98
N ARG A 43 -18.75 8.37 1.64
CA ARG A 43 -19.91 8.44 2.53
C ARG A 43 -19.69 7.61 3.79
N LEU A 44 -19.25 6.36 3.65
CA LEU A 44 -18.95 5.47 4.78
C LEU A 44 -17.84 6.05 5.67
N GLY A 45 -16.79 6.61 5.06
CA GLY A 45 -15.74 7.30 5.81
C GLY A 45 -16.26 8.51 6.58
N GLY A 46 -17.17 9.29 5.99
CA GLY A 46 -17.80 10.43 6.64
C GLY A 46 -18.60 10.05 7.89
N GLU A 47 -19.28 8.90 7.88
CA GLU A 47 -20.06 8.39 9.03
C GLU A 47 -19.18 8.14 10.28
N ILE A 48 -17.89 7.88 10.08
CA ILE A 48 -16.90 7.69 11.15
C ILE A 48 -15.93 8.88 11.31
N GLY A 49 -16.25 10.02 10.68
CA GLY A 49 -15.49 11.27 10.84
C GLY A 49 -14.22 11.38 9.97
N LEU A 50 -14.06 10.56 8.94
CA LEU A 50 -12.95 10.69 7.98
C LEU A 50 -13.23 11.80 6.95
N ALA A 51 -12.22 12.63 6.68
CA ALA A 51 -12.30 13.65 5.65
C ALA A 51 -12.31 13.01 4.24
N PRO A 52 -13.15 13.47 3.30
CA PRO A 52 -13.20 12.94 1.92
C PRO A 52 -11.85 12.95 1.20
N ASP A 53 -11.03 14.00 1.42
CA ASP A 53 -9.70 14.09 0.82
C ASP A 53 -8.72 13.04 1.35
N ALA A 54 -8.87 12.61 2.61
CA ALA A 54 -8.08 11.53 3.18
C ALA A 54 -8.45 10.19 2.52
N VAL A 55 -9.74 9.94 2.28
CA VAL A 55 -10.24 8.74 1.57
C VAL A 55 -9.72 8.69 0.14
N ARG A 56 -9.81 9.79 -0.62
CA ARG A 56 -9.24 9.88 -1.98
C ARG A 56 -7.75 9.62 -1.99
N THR A 57 -7.03 10.19 -1.03
CA THR A 57 -5.59 10.00 -0.88
C THR A 57 -5.24 8.54 -0.60
N ALA A 58 -5.99 7.87 0.29
CA ALA A 58 -5.83 6.45 0.57
C ALA A 58 -6.12 5.60 -0.68
N LEU A 59 -7.17 5.91 -1.46
CA LEU A 59 -7.47 5.20 -2.70
C LEU A 59 -6.34 5.31 -3.73
N VAL A 60 -5.72 6.48 -3.87
CA VAL A 60 -4.54 6.65 -4.74
C VAL A 60 -3.38 5.78 -4.25
N GLN A 61 -3.18 5.68 -2.94
CA GLN A 61 -2.16 4.81 -2.36
C GLN A 61 -2.45 3.31 -2.60
N VAL A 62 -3.71 2.87 -2.49
CA VAL A 62 -4.11 1.51 -2.83
C VAL A 62 -3.84 1.22 -4.31
N ARG A 63 -4.28 2.11 -5.22
CA ARG A 63 -4.12 1.95 -6.67
C ARG A 63 -2.66 1.95 -7.13
N SER A 64 -1.83 2.75 -6.49
CA SER A 64 -0.38 2.77 -6.76
C SER A 64 0.38 1.60 -6.12
N GLY A 65 -0.29 0.76 -5.31
CA GLY A 65 0.34 -0.31 -4.55
C GLY A 65 1.17 0.19 -3.35
N ALA A 66 1.05 1.46 -2.98
CA ALA A 66 1.72 2.06 -1.83
C ALA A 66 1.17 1.55 -0.48
N LEU A 67 -0.04 0.99 -0.47
CA LEU A 67 -0.69 0.37 0.69
C LEU A 67 -0.57 -1.17 0.71
N VAL A 68 0.27 -1.77 -0.13
CA VAL A 68 0.58 -3.21 0.03
C VAL A 68 1.20 -3.37 1.42
N PRO A 69 0.60 -4.17 2.33
CA PRO A 69 1.19 -4.42 3.63
C PRO A 69 2.60 -4.97 3.39
N VAL A 70 3.61 -4.18 3.75
CA VAL A 70 5.00 -4.66 3.74
C VAL A 70 5.05 -5.73 4.81
N GLY A 71 5.08 -6.99 4.38
CA GLY A 71 5.33 -8.17 5.22
C GLY A 71 4.63 -8.12 6.59
N THR A 72 3.41 -8.64 6.69
CA THR A 72 2.72 -8.89 7.98
C THR A 72 3.46 -9.90 8.87
N SER A 73 4.62 -10.41 8.45
CA SER A 73 5.48 -11.24 9.28
C SER A 73 6.50 -10.36 10.01
N ALA A 74 6.57 -10.50 11.33
CA ALA A 74 7.64 -9.92 12.12
C ALA A 74 9.00 -10.28 11.48
N PRO A 75 9.96 -9.33 11.40
CA PRO A 75 11.23 -9.55 10.74
C PRO A 75 11.95 -10.74 11.37
N THR A 76 12.32 -11.71 10.53
CA THR A 76 13.08 -12.88 10.94
C THR A 76 14.51 -12.51 11.34
N LEU A 77 15.22 -13.43 12.00
CA LEU A 77 16.66 -13.27 12.26
C LEU A 77 17.47 -13.07 10.97
N ALA A 78 17.05 -13.71 9.87
CA ALA A 78 17.68 -13.55 8.56
C ALA A 78 17.46 -12.14 7.99
N ASP A 79 16.25 -11.59 8.11
CA ASP A 79 15.93 -10.23 7.65
C ASP A 79 16.78 -9.17 8.37
N ARG A 80 17.16 -9.42 9.64
CA ARG A 80 18.02 -8.50 10.41
C ARG A 80 19.50 -8.60 10.05
N LEU A 81 19.98 -9.76 9.60
CA LEU A 81 21.39 -9.99 9.28
C LEU A 81 21.72 -9.70 7.82
N ILE A 82 20.84 -10.04 6.89
CA ILE A 82 21.09 -9.96 5.43
C ILE A 82 20.22 -8.88 4.77
N GLY A 83 19.13 -8.46 5.44
CA GLY A 83 18.15 -7.51 4.90
C GLY A 83 16.91 -8.21 4.35
N PRO A 84 15.83 -7.45 4.11
CA PRO A 84 14.56 -8.00 3.64
C PRO A 84 14.68 -8.51 2.20
N THR A 85 13.91 -9.54 1.87
CA THR A 85 13.82 -10.10 0.50
C THR A 85 13.22 -9.11 -0.51
N GLN A 86 12.48 -8.11 -0.03
CA GLN A 86 11.90 -7.05 -0.84
C GLN A 86 11.99 -5.71 -0.11
N VAL A 87 12.41 -4.67 -0.83
CA VAL A 87 12.38 -3.28 -0.36
C VAL A 87 11.36 -2.52 -1.20
N VAL A 88 10.44 -1.82 -0.53
CA VAL A 88 9.49 -0.91 -1.18
C VAL A 88 9.79 0.50 -0.70
N ALA A 89 10.08 1.40 -1.63
CA ALA A 89 10.30 2.81 -1.35
C ALA A 89 9.38 3.67 -2.21
N GLN A 90 8.82 4.72 -1.62
CA GLN A 90 7.96 5.68 -2.31
C GLN A 90 8.38 7.10 -1.96
N ARG A 91 8.30 7.99 -2.95
CA ARG A 91 8.59 9.42 -2.76
C ARG A 91 7.67 10.27 -3.64
N ARG A 92 7.11 11.34 -3.05
CA ARG A 92 6.44 12.39 -3.82
C ARG A 92 7.49 13.33 -4.41
N VAL A 93 7.35 13.59 -5.71
CA VAL A 93 8.24 14.49 -6.45
C VAL A 93 7.40 15.57 -7.13
N ARG A 94 7.96 16.78 -7.22
CA ARG A 94 7.30 17.92 -7.89
C ARG A 94 7.63 17.88 -9.39
N GLY A 95 6.66 18.24 -10.22
CA GLY A 95 6.83 18.44 -11.66
C GLY A 95 5.77 17.71 -12.50
N PRO A 96 5.77 17.94 -13.83
CA PRO A 96 4.89 17.24 -14.75
C PRO A 96 5.16 15.73 -14.71
N ARG A 97 4.09 14.94 -14.79
CA ARG A 97 4.16 13.46 -14.72
C ARG A 97 5.10 12.88 -15.78
N GLU A 98 5.01 13.36 -17.01
CA GLU A 98 5.80 12.85 -18.14
C GLU A 98 7.29 13.13 -17.96
N ASP A 99 7.65 14.32 -17.47
CA ASP A 99 9.05 14.68 -17.20
C ASP A 99 9.65 13.80 -16.11
N VAL A 100 8.91 13.59 -15.02
CA VAL A 100 9.33 12.69 -13.93
C VAL A 100 9.50 11.27 -14.43
N TRP A 101 8.55 10.79 -15.24
CA TRP A 101 8.55 9.44 -15.79
C TRP A 101 9.75 9.20 -16.72
N ASN A 102 10.03 10.15 -17.61
CA ASN A 102 11.16 10.07 -18.54
C ASN A 102 12.51 10.09 -17.80
N ARG A 103 12.64 10.95 -16.77
CA ARG A 103 13.84 11.00 -15.91
C ARG A 103 14.05 9.70 -15.14
N LEU A 104 12.99 9.15 -14.54
CA LEU A 104 13.06 7.87 -13.84
C LEU A 104 13.48 6.74 -14.80
N GLY A 105 12.92 6.71 -16.00
CA GLY A 105 13.31 5.75 -17.03
C GLY A 105 14.78 5.87 -17.43
N SER A 106 15.32 7.09 -17.56
CA SER A 106 16.75 7.31 -17.84
C SER A 106 17.62 6.79 -16.70
N ALA A 107 17.30 7.18 -15.46
CA ALA A 107 18.04 6.77 -14.27
C ALA A 107 18.07 5.24 -14.12
N MET A 108 16.94 4.55 -14.35
CA MET A 108 16.91 3.08 -14.31
C MET A 108 17.85 2.44 -15.35
N ARG A 109 17.88 2.97 -16.59
CA ARG A 109 18.78 2.48 -17.63
C ARG A 109 20.25 2.76 -17.31
N GLU A 110 20.56 3.93 -16.76
CA GLU A 110 21.91 4.27 -16.27
C GLU A 110 22.39 3.31 -15.17
N GLN A 111 21.45 2.79 -14.36
CA GLN A 111 21.71 1.76 -13.35
C GLN A 111 21.68 0.32 -13.90
N LEU A 112 21.81 0.16 -15.22
CA LEU A 112 21.81 -1.14 -15.93
C LEU A 112 20.52 -1.96 -15.78
N PHE A 113 19.38 -1.33 -15.48
CA PHE A 113 18.10 -2.01 -15.55
C PHE A 113 17.54 -2.00 -16.98
N ARG A 114 16.86 -3.09 -17.35
CA ARG A 114 16.07 -3.21 -18.57
C ARG A 114 14.60 -3.41 -18.24
N VAL A 115 13.72 -2.96 -19.14
CA VAL A 115 12.29 -3.20 -18.99
C VAL A 115 12.03 -4.70 -19.21
N ARG A 116 11.52 -5.37 -18.18
CA ARG A 116 11.00 -6.73 -18.28
C ARG A 116 9.57 -6.74 -18.82
N ARG A 117 8.72 -5.82 -18.32
CA ARG A 117 7.32 -5.70 -18.73
C ARG A 117 6.78 -4.29 -18.50
N ASN A 118 5.98 -3.79 -19.44
CA ASN A 118 5.30 -2.49 -19.32
C ASN A 118 3.78 -2.68 -19.30
N PHE A 119 3.11 -2.07 -18.32
CA PHE A 119 1.65 -2.07 -18.13
C PHE A 119 1.04 -0.67 -18.25
N GLY A 120 1.72 0.26 -18.92
CA GLY A 120 1.30 1.66 -19.04
C GLY A 120 1.71 2.47 -17.81
N GLU A 121 0.95 2.36 -16.72
CA GLU A 121 1.22 3.12 -15.48
C GLU A 121 2.24 2.43 -14.56
N ARG A 122 2.58 1.17 -14.85
CA ARG A 122 3.54 0.37 -14.09
C ARG A 122 4.55 -0.28 -15.02
N VAL A 123 5.84 -0.15 -14.69
CA VAL A 123 6.92 -0.81 -15.42
C VAL A 123 7.67 -1.72 -14.47
N GLN A 124 7.80 -2.99 -14.86
CA GLN A 124 8.68 -3.94 -14.20
C GLN A 124 10.04 -3.88 -14.88
N TRP A 125 11.06 -3.66 -14.05
CA TRP A 125 12.45 -3.61 -14.45
C TRP A 125 13.15 -4.86 -13.92
N GLU A 126 14.13 -5.34 -14.65
CA GLU A 126 15.06 -6.35 -14.18
C GLU A 126 16.48 -5.88 -14.43
N ARG A 127 17.41 -6.31 -13.58
CA ARG A 127 18.82 -6.01 -13.80
C ARG A 127 19.24 -6.68 -15.11
N SER A 128 19.88 -5.92 -15.98
CA SER A 128 20.46 -6.49 -17.20
C SER A 128 21.56 -7.45 -16.76
N ALA A 129 21.42 -8.73 -17.11
CA ALA A 129 22.48 -9.70 -16.88
C ALA A 129 23.69 -9.26 -17.72
N GLY A 130 24.75 -8.80 -17.05
CA GLY A 130 26.05 -8.63 -17.67
C GLY A 130 26.86 -9.92 -17.50
N ILE A 131 27.30 -10.50 -18.62
CA ILE A 131 28.34 -11.54 -18.87
C ILE A 131 28.35 -12.83 -18.00
N LEU A 132 27.82 -12.87 -16.79
CA LEU A 132 27.89 -14.01 -15.86
C LEU A 132 26.60 -14.86 -15.84
N SER A 133 25.97 -15.05 -16.98
CA SER A 133 24.90 -16.03 -17.15
C SER A 133 25.22 -16.92 -18.34
N GLN A 134 26.14 -17.86 -18.13
CA GLN A 134 26.17 -19.18 -18.78
C GLN A 134 25.94 -20.23 -17.69
#